data_AF-A0A2T0UDX6-F1
#
_entry.id   AF-A0A2T0UDX6-F1
#
_cell.length_a   1.000
_cell.length_b   1.000
_cell.length_c   1.000
_cell.angle_alpha   90.00
_cell.angle_beta   90.00
_cell.angle_gamma   90.00
#
_symmetry.space_group_name_H-M   'P 1'
#
loop_
_entity.id
_entity.type
_entity.pdbx_description
1 polymer ?
#
loop_
_entity_poly.entity_id
_entity_poly.type
_entity_poly.pdbx_seq_one_letter_code
_entity_poly.pdbx_strand_id
1 'polypeptide(L)'
;MARTATQETRQGSVNEFENLGEWQTSTGNILRLKARRKTGYASVWLDYNGHPIKIGHAIHAGGVVREMRWEAPSNEQTPAWKVQQRSHIASLIADWHAGNTRPVQPAPLPTSVLGVFDLDGFRFAVEPTLAAEHAVLSVVNTENALMPVADLLHDNGRICGLVTRPGWKGTPDERRRHWRSEAEHILTLAAQQGRL
;
A
#
# COMPACT_ATOMS: atom_id res chain seq x y z
N MET A 1 49.45 11.42 -8.73
CA MET A 1 48.93 10.03 -8.84
C MET A 1 47.57 9.99 -8.14
N ALA A 2 46.49 9.91 -8.90
CA ALA A 2 45.12 9.89 -8.39
C ALA A 2 44.77 8.49 -7.90
N ARG A 3 44.29 8.36 -6.65
CA ARG A 3 43.72 7.12 -6.13
C ARG A 3 42.20 7.18 -6.28
N THR A 4 41.70 6.51 -7.30
CA THR A 4 40.28 6.19 -7.48
C THR A 4 39.90 5.17 -6.40
N ALA A 5 39.16 5.61 -5.38
CA ALA A 5 38.56 4.71 -4.41
C ALA A 5 37.33 4.07 -5.05
N THR A 6 37.49 2.81 -5.44
CA THR A 6 36.45 1.92 -5.96
C THR A 6 35.26 1.92 -5.02
N GLN A 7 34.11 2.33 -5.56
CA GLN A 7 32.81 2.25 -4.92
C GLN A 7 32.44 0.76 -4.81
N GLU A 8 32.71 0.16 -3.65
CA GLU A 8 32.25 -1.20 -3.34
C GLU A 8 30.72 -1.20 -3.35
N THR A 9 30.18 -1.67 -4.47
CA THR A 9 28.77 -1.99 -4.59
C THR A 9 28.56 -3.23 -3.74
N ARG A 10 28.17 -3.05 -2.46
CA ARG A 10 27.74 -4.14 -1.60
C ARG A 10 26.47 -4.75 -2.21
N GLN A 11 26.65 -5.73 -3.08
CA GLN A 11 25.60 -6.67 -3.47
C GLN A 11 25.19 -7.44 -2.20
N GLY A 12 24.15 -6.93 -1.52
CA GLY A 12 23.57 -7.57 -0.35
C GLY A 12 23.16 -9.00 -0.69
N SER A 13 23.63 -9.95 0.11
CA SER A 13 23.30 -11.36 -0.03
C SER A 13 21.78 -11.56 0.10
N VAL A 14 21.23 -12.50 -0.68
CA VAL A 14 19.78 -12.78 -0.77
C VAL A 14 19.15 -13.22 0.56
N ASN A 15 19.95 -13.43 1.61
CA ASN A 15 19.54 -13.94 2.92
C ASN A 15 19.66 -12.95 4.10
N GLU A 16 20.21 -11.75 3.91
CA GLU A 16 20.45 -10.81 5.02
C GLU A 16 19.30 -9.82 5.21
N PHE A 17 18.96 -9.51 6.46
CA PHE A 17 17.98 -8.47 6.79
C PHE A 17 18.60 -7.09 6.56
N GLU A 18 17.93 -6.26 5.77
CA GLU A 18 18.30 -4.87 5.51
C GLU A 18 17.64 -3.96 6.55
N ASN A 19 18.40 -3.04 7.15
CA ASN A 19 17.86 -2.01 8.03
C ASN A 19 17.26 -0.90 7.17
N LEU A 20 15.95 -0.71 7.26
CA LEU A 20 15.22 0.30 6.49
C LEU A 20 15.29 1.69 7.12
N GLY A 21 15.56 1.75 8.43
CA GLY A 21 15.64 3.00 9.16
C GLY A 21 15.37 2.84 10.64
N GLU A 22 15.71 3.88 11.38
CA GLU A 22 15.56 3.96 12.83
C GLU A 22 14.85 5.27 13.19
N TRP A 23 14.00 5.24 14.21
CA TRP A 23 13.34 6.44 14.71
C TRP A 23 13.18 6.38 16.21
N GLN A 24 13.08 7.56 16.83
CA GLN A 24 12.90 7.69 18.26
C GLN A 24 11.42 7.91 18.58
N THR A 25 10.92 7.18 19.58
CA THR A 25 9.59 7.41 20.15
C THR A 25 9.57 8.64 21.07
N SER A 26 8.39 9.14 21.42
CA SER A 26 8.24 10.27 22.35
C SER A 26 8.81 10.01 23.75
N THR A 27 8.95 8.73 24.15
CA THR A 27 9.55 8.33 25.43
C THR A 27 11.07 8.14 25.34
N GLY A 28 11.69 8.47 24.20
CA GLY A 28 13.13 8.38 23.99
C GLY A 28 13.64 7.02 23.50
N ASN A 29 12.77 6.02 23.38
CA ASN A 29 13.17 4.69 22.90
C ASN A 29 13.48 4.70 21.39
N ILE A 30 14.50 3.95 20.97
CA ILE A 30 14.87 3.80 19.55
C ILE A 30 14.19 2.55 18.98
N LEU A 31 13.46 2.73 17.89
CA LEU A 31 12.88 1.67 17.09
C LEU A 31 13.66 1.53 15.78
N ARG A 32 13.80 0.30 15.29
CA ARG A 32 14.43 -0.04 14.02
C ARG A 32 13.51 -0.91 13.18
N LEU A 33 13.44 -0.66 11.88
CA LEU A 33 12.71 -1.49 10.95
C LEU A 33 13.68 -2.30 10.09
N LYS A 34 13.53 -3.62 10.10
CA LYS A 34 14.38 -4.53 9.33
C LYS A 34 13.53 -5.35 8.37
N ALA A 35 13.84 -5.34 7.08
CA ALA A 35 13.11 -6.10 6.08
C ALA A 35 14.03 -7.02 5.28
N ARG A 36 13.43 -8.00 4.60
CA ARG A 36 14.16 -8.82 3.64
C ARG A 36 13.56 -8.65 2.24
N ARG A 37 14.41 -8.39 1.25
CA ARG A 37 13.96 -8.20 -0.14
C ARG A 37 13.11 -9.37 -0.62
N LYS A 38 12.03 -9.07 -1.36
CA LYS A 38 11.10 -10.03 -1.97
C LYS A 38 10.28 -10.91 -1.01
N THR A 39 10.35 -10.67 0.31
CA THR A 39 9.55 -11.45 1.28
C THR A 39 8.21 -10.80 1.62
N GLY A 40 8.04 -9.51 1.32
CA GLY A 40 6.87 -8.74 1.76
C GLY A 40 6.76 -8.64 3.28
N TYR A 41 7.87 -8.82 4.00
CA TYR A 41 7.93 -8.88 5.45
C TYR A 41 8.98 -7.92 6.00
N ALA A 42 8.56 -7.11 6.98
CA ALA A 42 9.43 -6.24 7.76
C ALA A 42 9.18 -6.45 9.25
N SER A 43 10.24 -6.56 10.04
CA SER A 43 10.21 -6.74 11.49
C SER A 43 10.58 -5.45 12.21
N VAL A 44 9.86 -5.14 13.28
CA VAL A 44 10.08 -3.95 14.10
C VAL A 44 10.81 -4.36 15.37
N TRP A 45 11.90 -3.66 15.66
CA TRP A 45 12.78 -3.92 16.79
C TRP A 45 12.85 -2.68 17.67
N LEU A 46 12.82 -2.88 18.97
CA LEU A 46 13.04 -1.87 19.99
C LEU A 46 14.43 -2.07 20.58
N ASP A 47 15.23 -1.02 20.61
CA ASP A 47 16.48 -1.01 21.38
C ASP A 47 16.15 -0.73 22.85
N TYR A 48 16.20 -1.78 23.67
CA TYR A 48 15.97 -1.70 25.10
C TYR A 48 17.29 -1.89 25.83
N ASN A 49 17.86 -0.80 26.37
CA ASN A 49 19.14 -0.79 27.07
C ASN A 49 20.31 -1.41 26.27
N GLY A 50 20.37 -1.18 24.95
CA GLY A 50 21.39 -1.74 24.07
C GLY A 50 21.08 -3.15 23.55
N HIS A 51 19.94 -3.73 23.95
CA HIS A 51 19.48 -5.02 23.48
C HIS A 51 18.29 -4.89 22.53
N PRO A 52 18.45 -5.23 21.24
CA PRO A 52 17.35 -5.19 20.29
C PRO A 52 16.37 -6.34 20.54
N ILE A 53 15.12 -6.00 20.88
CA ILE A 53 14.01 -6.93 21.04
C ILE A 53 12.99 -6.73 19.92
N LYS A 54 12.55 -7.82 19.29
CA LYS A 54 11.50 -7.76 18.28
C LYS A 54 10.17 -7.49 18.99
N ILE A 55 9.43 -6.50 18.52
CA ILE A 55 8.16 -6.07 19.14
C ILE A 55 6.98 -6.15 18.19
N GLY A 56 7.22 -6.48 16.92
CA GLY A 56 6.17 -6.58 15.92
C GLY A 56 6.71 -6.83 14.52
N HIS A 57 5.79 -6.89 13.58
CA HIS A 57 6.10 -7.00 12.16
C HIS A 57 4.99 -6.41 11.29
N ALA A 58 5.39 -5.98 10.09
CA ALA A 58 4.53 -5.53 9.02
C ALA A 58 4.59 -6.51 7.85
N ILE A 59 3.42 -6.80 7.28
CA ILE A 59 3.30 -7.41 5.95
C ILE A 59 3.06 -6.28 4.95
N HIS A 60 3.83 -6.26 3.87
CA HIS A 60 3.76 -5.24 2.85
C HIS A 60 3.81 -5.84 1.44
N ALA A 61 3.24 -5.12 0.47
CA ALA A 61 3.29 -5.47 -0.94
C ALA A 61 3.79 -4.24 -1.70
N GLY A 62 5.02 -4.29 -2.19
CA GLY A 62 5.71 -3.08 -2.63
C GLY A 62 5.89 -2.10 -1.47
N GLY A 63 5.77 -0.80 -1.76
CA GLY A 63 5.86 0.29 -0.77
C GLY A 63 4.66 0.41 0.18
N VAL A 64 3.67 -0.48 0.12
CA VAL A 64 2.40 -0.34 0.86
C VAL A 64 2.29 -1.39 1.98
N VAL A 65 2.12 -0.92 3.21
CA VAL A 65 1.86 -1.77 4.39
C VAL A 65 0.42 -2.27 4.38
N ARG A 66 0.26 -3.60 4.32
CA ARG A 66 -1.03 -4.30 4.30
C ARG A 66 -1.51 -4.67 5.70
N GLU A 67 -0.59 -5.13 6.53
CA GLU A 67 -0.91 -5.59 7.87
C GLU A 67 0.19 -5.18 8.84
N MET A 68 -0.18 -4.88 10.08
CA MET A 68 0.75 -4.64 11.18
C MET A 68 0.32 -5.50 12.37
N ARG A 69 1.24 -6.31 12.88
CA ARG A 69 1.07 -7.12 14.08
C ARG A 69 2.09 -6.74 15.13
N TRP A 70 1.64 -6.66 16.37
CA TRP A 70 2.48 -6.36 17.53
C TRP A 70 2.60 -7.60 18.41
N GLU A 71 3.79 -7.83 18.94
CA GLU A 71 4.08 -8.92 19.87
C GLU A 71 3.93 -8.42 21.31
N ALA A 72 3.69 -9.33 22.26
CA ALA A 72 3.62 -8.94 23.67
C ALA A 72 5.00 -8.46 24.17
N PRO A 73 5.06 -7.41 25.01
CA PRO A 73 3.95 -6.64 25.58
C PRO A 73 3.48 -5.47 24.70
N SER A 74 4.11 -5.22 23.55
CA SER A 74 3.79 -4.09 22.68
C SER A 74 2.39 -4.16 22.03
N ASN A 75 1.77 -5.33 22.01
CA ASN A 75 0.36 -5.48 21.66
C ASN A 75 -0.60 -4.83 22.66
N GLU A 76 -0.19 -4.53 23.89
CA GLU A 76 -1.00 -3.85 24.92
C GLU A 76 -0.89 -2.32 24.84
N GLN A 77 0.00 -1.80 23.99
CA GLN A 77 0.15 -0.35 23.79
C GLN A 77 -1.12 0.28 23.23
N THR A 78 -1.27 1.59 23.49
CA THR A 78 -2.45 2.35 23.09
C THR A 78 -2.65 2.37 21.57
N PRO A 79 -3.91 2.46 21.08
CA PRO A 79 -4.18 2.59 19.65
C PRO A 79 -3.46 3.79 19.01
N ALA A 80 -3.39 4.93 19.71
CA ALA A 80 -2.73 6.14 19.24
C ALA A 80 -1.22 5.91 18.99
N TRP A 81 -0.55 5.24 19.94
CA TRP A 81 0.85 4.86 19.78
C TRP A 81 1.03 3.94 18.55
N LYS A 82 0.18 2.93 18.39
CA LYS A 82 0.24 1.98 17.25
C LYS A 82 0.04 2.69 15.92
N VAL A 83 -0.88 3.66 15.84
CA VAL A 83 -1.11 4.47 14.64
C VAL A 83 0.13 5.29 14.29
N GLN A 84 0.73 5.96 15.28
CA GLN A 84 1.96 6.72 15.08
C GLN A 84 3.08 5.83 14.53
N GLN A 85 3.31 4.66 15.14
CA GLN A 85 4.36 3.74 14.68
C GLN A 85 4.06 3.21 13.28
N ARG A 86 2.80 2.89 12.98
CA ARG A 86 2.39 2.43 11.64
C ARG A 86 2.71 3.47 10.57
N SER A 87 2.51 4.75 10.83
CA SER A 87 2.86 5.82 9.89
C SER A 87 4.36 5.87 9.61
N HIS A 88 5.21 5.78 10.65
CA HIS A 88 6.66 5.74 10.47
C HIS A 88 7.10 4.50 9.68
N ILE A 89 6.56 3.32 10.01
CA ILE A 89 6.88 2.07 9.33
C ILE A 89 6.47 2.11 7.85
N ALA A 90 5.29 2.67 7.55
CA ALA A 90 4.81 2.81 6.18
C ALA A 90 5.71 3.73 5.35
N SER A 91 6.17 4.85 5.94
CA SER A 91 7.13 5.76 5.28
C SER A 91 8.43 5.04 4.93
N LEU A 92 9.05 4.34 5.89
CA LEU A 92 10.32 3.66 5.67
C LEU A 92 10.21 2.54 4.61
N ILE A 93 9.09 1.83 4.55
CA ILE A 93 8.85 0.81 3.52
C ILE A 93 8.64 1.45 2.14
N ALA A 94 7.91 2.57 2.07
CA ALA A 94 7.75 3.33 0.84
C ALA A 94 9.09 3.85 0.33
N ASP A 95 9.90 4.45 1.19
CA ASP A 95 11.23 4.98 0.86
C ASP A 95 12.19 3.87 0.40
N TRP A 96 12.16 2.72 1.07
CA TRP A 96 12.98 1.56 0.68
C TRP A 96 12.61 1.00 -0.69
N HIS A 97 11.33 1.02 -1.04
CA HIS A 97 10.87 0.65 -2.38
C HIS A 97 11.15 1.74 -3.42
N ALA A 98 11.14 3.01 -3.03
CA ALA A 98 11.55 4.13 -3.90
C ALA A 98 13.06 4.12 -4.20
N GLY A 99 13.90 3.68 -3.25
CA GLY A 99 15.36 3.55 -3.42
C GLY A 99 15.84 2.31 -4.19
N ASN A 100 14.94 1.40 -4.59
CA ASN A 100 15.24 0.19 -5.39
C ASN A 100 14.67 0.27 -6.81
N THR A 101 14.59 1.47 -7.39
CA THR A 101 14.27 1.65 -8.81
C THR A 101 15.34 1.02 -9.69
N ARG A 102 15.15 -0.26 -10.06
CA ARG A 102 15.12 -0.51 -11.50
C ARG A 102 13.88 0.25 -11.98
N PRO A 103 14.00 1.26 -12.86
CA PRO A 103 12.83 1.94 -13.37
C PRO A 103 12.12 0.92 -14.26
N VAL A 104 11.18 0.17 -13.67
CA VAL A 104 10.02 -0.22 -14.45
C VAL A 104 9.28 1.09 -14.59
N GLN A 105 9.42 1.74 -15.75
CA GLN A 105 8.46 2.79 -16.11
C GLN A 105 7.08 2.19 -15.78
N PRO A 106 6.28 2.81 -14.91
CA PRO A 106 4.94 2.30 -14.64
C PRO A 106 4.29 2.09 -15.99
N ALA A 107 3.84 0.87 -16.27
CA ALA A 107 3.09 0.65 -17.50
C ALA A 107 1.96 1.70 -17.50
N PRO A 108 1.65 2.34 -18.64
CA PRO A 108 0.48 3.20 -18.67
C PRO A 108 -0.72 2.40 -18.14
N LEU A 109 -1.61 3.06 -17.39
CA LEU A 109 -2.84 2.41 -16.97
C LEU A 109 -3.52 1.78 -18.21
N PRO A 110 -4.13 0.60 -18.07
CA PRO A 110 -4.86 -0.01 -19.17
C PRO A 110 -5.82 1.00 -19.81
N THR A 111 -5.85 1.05 -21.14
CA THR A 111 -6.72 1.96 -21.89
C THR A 111 -8.21 1.70 -21.65
N SER A 112 -8.54 0.53 -21.11
CA SER A 112 -9.87 0.16 -20.65
C SER A 112 -10.33 0.97 -19.43
N VAL A 113 -9.42 1.56 -18.63
CA VAL A 113 -9.79 2.34 -17.45
C VAL A 113 -10.65 3.54 -17.87
N LEU A 114 -11.85 3.62 -17.28
CA LEU A 114 -12.80 4.71 -17.54
C LEU A 114 -12.36 6.00 -16.85
N GLY A 115 -11.83 5.86 -15.63
CA GLY A 115 -11.35 6.96 -14.81
C GLY A 115 -10.66 6.46 -13.54
N VAL A 116 -10.03 7.40 -12.84
CA VAL A 116 -9.30 7.16 -11.59
C VAL A 116 -9.66 8.22 -10.56
N PHE A 117 -9.55 7.87 -9.28
CA PHE A 117 -9.69 8.80 -8.16
C PHE A 117 -8.78 8.39 -7.00
N ASP A 118 -8.48 9.34 -6.11
CA ASP A 118 -7.63 9.11 -4.94
C ASP A 118 -8.46 9.21 -3.65
N LEU A 119 -8.27 8.26 -2.72
CA LEU A 119 -8.94 8.25 -1.42
C LEU A 119 -8.07 7.57 -0.36
N ASP A 120 -7.92 8.21 0.80
CA ASP A 120 -7.15 7.69 1.95
C ASP A 120 -5.70 7.27 1.59
N GLY A 121 -5.08 7.97 0.62
CA GLY A 121 -3.73 7.66 0.13
C GLY A 121 -3.67 6.44 -0.81
N PHE A 122 -4.80 5.93 -1.27
CA PHE A 122 -4.89 4.91 -2.32
C PHE A 122 -5.41 5.53 -3.60
N ARG A 123 -4.85 5.09 -4.73
CA ARG A 123 -5.38 5.39 -6.06
C ARG A 123 -6.29 4.25 -6.50
N PHE A 124 -7.48 4.59 -6.97
CA PHE A 124 -8.47 3.65 -7.48
C PHE A 124 -8.71 3.88 -8.97
N ALA A 125 -9.06 2.82 -9.68
CA ALA A 125 -9.46 2.84 -11.08
C ALA A 125 -10.80 2.14 -11.24
N VAL A 126 -11.64 2.66 -12.13
CA VAL A 126 -12.90 2.01 -12.53
C VAL A 126 -12.70 1.40 -13.92
N GLU A 127 -12.93 0.10 -14.02
CA GLU A 127 -12.78 -0.69 -15.23
C GLU A 127 -14.14 -1.21 -15.70
N PRO A 128 -14.48 -1.12 -16.99
CA PRO A 128 -15.66 -1.78 -17.52
C PRO A 128 -15.39 -3.29 -17.59
N THR A 129 -16.46 -4.07 -17.59
CA THR A 129 -16.38 -5.49 -17.90
C THR A 129 -17.01 -5.78 -19.26
N LEU A 130 -17.11 -7.06 -19.63
CA LEU A 130 -17.83 -7.48 -20.84
C LEU A 130 -19.34 -7.21 -20.74
N ALA A 131 -19.88 -7.11 -19.53
CA ALA A 131 -21.29 -6.78 -19.31
C ALA A 131 -21.41 -5.27 -19.11
N ALA A 132 -22.24 -4.62 -19.95
CA ALA A 132 -22.43 -3.16 -19.96
C ALA A 132 -22.97 -2.59 -18.63
N GLU A 133 -23.57 -3.42 -17.79
CA GLU A 133 -24.13 -3.04 -16.48
C GLU A 133 -23.15 -3.34 -15.32
N HIS A 134 -21.94 -3.82 -15.62
CA HIS A 134 -20.97 -4.26 -14.62
C HIS A 134 -19.61 -3.60 -14.84
N ALA A 135 -19.12 -2.95 -13.78
CA ALA A 135 -17.79 -2.41 -13.67
C ALA A 135 -17.05 -2.97 -12.45
N VAL A 136 -15.73 -2.85 -12.46
CA VAL A 136 -14.86 -3.26 -11.36
C VAL A 136 -14.14 -2.03 -10.81
N LEU A 137 -14.18 -1.89 -9.49
CA LEU A 137 -13.33 -0.96 -8.76
C LEU A 137 -12.03 -1.69 -8.39
N SER A 138 -10.90 -1.14 -8.82
CA SER A 138 -9.57 -1.69 -8.57
C SER A 138 -8.70 -0.68 -7.83
N VAL A 139 -7.86 -1.15 -6.91
CA VAL A 139 -6.74 -0.35 -6.38
C VAL A 139 -5.59 -0.41 -7.39
N VAL A 140 -5.03 0.75 -7.71
CA VAL A 140 -3.84 0.89 -8.56
C VAL A 140 -2.60 0.77 -7.67
N ASN A 141 -1.73 -0.18 -7.98
CA ASN A 141 -0.45 -0.31 -7.27
C ASN A 141 0.62 0.63 -7.86
N THR A 142 1.82 0.64 -7.28
CA THR A 142 2.95 1.47 -7.73
C THR A 142 3.50 1.11 -9.12
N GLU A 143 3.09 -0.04 -9.66
CA GLU A 143 3.44 -0.52 -11.01
C GLU A 143 2.30 -0.27 -12.01
N ASN A 144 1.26 0.49 -11.63
CA ASN A 144 0.00 0.68 -12.36
C ASN A 144 -0.79 -0.61 -12.65
N ALA A 145 -0.51 -1.70 -11.94
CA ALA A 145 -1.33 -2.90 -11.99
C ALA A 145 -2.62 -2.71 -11.16
N LEU A 146 -3.70 -3.30 -11.66
CA LEU A 146 -5.04 -3.18 -11.11
C LEU A 146 -5.37 -4.38 -10.24
N MET A 147 -5.70 -4.12 -8.97
CA MET A 147 -6.12 -5.13 -8.01
C MET A 147 -7.61 -4.94 -7.68
N PRO A 148 -8.52 -5.80 -8.18
CA PRO A 148 -9.95 -5.67 -7.95
C PRO A 148 -10.32 -5.70 -6.46
N VAL A 149 -11.10 -4.72 -6.02
CA VAL A 149 -11.55 -4.59 -4.62
C VAL A 149 -13.07 -4.62 -4.47
N ALA A 150 -13.82 -4.21 -5.48
CA ALA A 150 -15.27 -4.31 -5.49
C ALA A 150 -15.83 -4.48 -6.91
N ASP A 151 -16.97 -5.15 -6.99
CA ASP A 151 -17.80 -5.25 -8.17
C ASP A 151 -18.93 -4.22 -8.07
N LEU A 152 -19.14 -3.48 -9.15
CA LEU A 152 -20.10 -2.39 -9.25
C LEU A 152 -21.16 -2.77 -10.29
N LEU A 153 -22.40 -2.93 -9.85
CA LEU A 153 -23.56 -3.04 -10.73
C LEU A 153 -24.14 -1.66 -10.93
N HIS A 154 -24.37 -1.27 -12.18
CA HIS A 154 -24.88 0.06 -12.51
C HIS A 154 -25.86 0.04 -13.68
N ASP A 155 -26.72 1.05 -13.71
CA ASP A 155 -27.60 1.37 -14.84
C ASP A 155 -27.22 2.76 -15.34
N ASN A 156 -26.68 2.84 -16.57
CA ASN A 156 -26.26 4.09 -17.22
C ASN A 156 -25.39 5.01 -16.32
N GLY A 157 -24.48 4.39 -15.57
CA GLY A 157 -23.54 5.07 -14.68
C GLY A 157 -23.99 5.26 -13.24
N ARG A 158 -25.25 4.97 -12.91
CA ARG A 158 -25.75 4.99 -11.54
C ARG A 158 -25.58 3.63 -10.87
N ILE A 159 -24.90 3.56 -9.73
CA ILE A 159 -24.57 2.29 -9.07
C ILE A 159 -25.79 1.79 -8.29
N CYS A 160 -26.37 0.69 -8.74
CA CYS A 160 -27.45 -0.01 -8.06
C CYS A 160 -26.94 -1.08 -7.08
N GLY A 161 -25.70 -1.55 -7.24
CA GLY A 161 -25.09 -2.54 -6.36
C GLY A 161 -23.58 -2.36 -6.22
N LEU A 162 -23.07 -2.53 -5.00
CA LEU A 162 -21.63 -2.54 -4.74
C LEU A 162 -21.30 -3.74 -3.84
N VAL A 163 -20.48 -4.65 -4.34
CA VAL A 163 -20.09 -5.87 -3.63
C VAL A 163 -18.58 -5.89 -3.47
N THR A 164 -18.10 -5.80 -2.23
CA THR A 164 -16.66 -5.88 -1.93
C THR A 164 -16.14 -7.31 -2.07
N ARG A 165 -14.97 -7.46 -2.69
CA ARG A 165 -14.30 -8.76 -2.86
C ARG A 165 -13.69 -9.29 -1.55
N PRO A 166 -13.36 -10.60 -1.47
CA PRO A 166 -12.64 -11.16 -0.33
C PRO A 166 -11.36 -10.34 -0.02
N GLY A 167 -11.10 -10.08 1.26
CA GLY A 167 -10.04 -9.16 1.69
C GLY A 167 -10.48 -7.71 1.88
N TRP A 168 -11.63 -7.31 1.32
CA TRP A 168 -12.18 -5.95 1.42
C TRP A 168 -13.57 -5.89 2.08
N LYS A 169 -14.08 -7.02 2.57
CA LYS A 169 -15.38 -7.12 3.26
C LYS A 169 -15.49 -6.26 4.52
N GLY A 170 -14.36 -6.04 5.20
CA GLY A 170 -14.27 -5.19 6.40
C GLY A 170 -14.09 -3.70 6.11
N THR A 171 -14.22 -3.27 4.85
CA THR A 171 -14.09 -1.86 4.48
C THR A 171 -15.16 -1.02 5.22
N PRO A 172 -14.76 0.06 5.94
CA PRO A 172 -15.70 0.92 6.64
C PRO A 172 -16.80 1.46 5.72
N ASP A 173 -18.02 1.59 6.24
CA ASP A 173 -19.17 2.07 5.46
C ASP A 173 -18.96 3.46 4.85
N GLU A 174 -18.32 4.35 5.58
CA GLU A 174 -17.97 5.68 5.10
C GLU A 174 -17.09 5.63 3.85
N ARG A 175 -16.05 4.79 3.87
CA ARG A 175 -15.20 4.57 2.69
C ARG A 175 -15.99 3.97 1.53
N ARG A 176 -16.90 3.03 1.79
CA ARG A 176 -17.77 2.46 0.74
C ARG A 176 -18.69 3.51 0.12
N ARG A 177 -19.17 4.49 0.90
CA ARG A 177 -19.97 5.61 0.39
C ARG A 177 -19.13 6.51 -0.52
N HIS A 178 -17.90 6.82 -0.15
CA HIS A 178 -16.99 7.59 -1.01
C HIS A 178 -16.64 6.84 -2.29
N TRP A 179 -16.33 5.54 -2.20
CA TRP A 179 -16.14 4.69 -3.38
C TRP A 179 -17.33 4.75 -4.33
N ARG A 180 -18.55 4.63 -3.80
CA ARG A 180 -19.77 4.76 -4.61
C ARG A 180 -19.85 6.11 -5.29
N SER A 181 -19.71 7.21 -4.54
CA SER A 181 -19.83 8.57 -5.09
C SER A 181 -18.84 8.84 -6.23
N GLU A 182 -17.56 8.51 -6.02
CA GLU A 182 -16.51 8.72 -7.02
C GLU A 182 -16.68 7.81 -8.24
N ALA A 183 -17.00 6.53 -8.01
CA ALA A 183 -17.22 5.58 -9.10
C ALA A 183 -18.48 5.92 -9.92
N GLU A 184 -19.58 6.34 -9.28
CA GLU A 184 -20.78 6.83 -9.98
C GLU A 184 -20.47 8.04 -10.85
N HIS A 185 -19.67 8.98 -10.34
CA HIS A 185 -19.24 10.13 -11.12
C HIS A 185 -18.48 9.72 -12.39
N ILE A 186 -17.50 8.82 -12.26
CA ILE A 186 -16.71 8.29 -13.38
C ILE A 186 -17.60 7.54 -14.38
N LEU A 187 -18.47 6.66 -13.90
CA LEU A 187 -19.34 5.86 -14.76
C LEU A 187 -20.37 6.75 -15.48
N THR A 188 -20.92 7.77 -14.82
CA THR A 188 -21.85 8.73 -15.43
C THR A 188 -21.20 9.50 -16.57
N LEU A 189 -19.96 9.98 -16.37
CA LEU A 189 -19.19 10.63 -17.42
C LEU A 189 -18.87 9.66 -18.58
N ALA A 190 -18.51 8.42 -18.28
CA ALA A 190 -18.27 7.40 -19.30
C ALA A 190 -19.54 7.10 -20.12
N ALA A 191 -20.71 7.06 -19.47
CA ALA A 191 -22.01 6.87 -20.13
C ALA A 191 -22.29 8.03 -21.12
N GLN A 192 -22.09 9.27 -20.69
CA GLN A 192 -22.28 10.47 -21.52
C GLN A 192 -21.34 10.50 -22.74
N GLN A 193 -20.17 9.87 -22.62
CA GLN A 193 -19.17 9.77 -23.69
C GLN A 193 -19.33 8.51 -24.57
N GLY A 194 -20.30 7.64 -24.29
CA GLY A 194 -20.49 6.38 -25.02
C GLY A 194 -19.35 5.37 -24.82
N ARG A 195 -18.75 5.34 -23.62
CA ARG A 195 -17.61 4.48 -23.26
C ARG A 195 -17.98 3.29 -22.35
N LEU A 196 -19.26 3.13 -22.03
CA LEU A 196 -19.82 1.99 -21.28
C LEU A 196 -20.38 0.94 -22.22
#